data_AF-A0A316D7S3-F1
#
_entry.id   AF-A0A316D7S3-F1
#
_cell.length_a   1.000
_cell.length_b   1.000
_cell.length_c   1.000
_cell.angle_alpha   90.00
_cell.angle_beta   90.00
_cell.angle_gamma   90.00
#
_symmetry.space_group_name_H-M   'P 1'
#
loop_
_entity.id
_entity.type
_entity.pdbx_description
1 polymer ?
#
loop_
_entity_poly.entity_id
_entity_poly.type
_entity_poly.pdbx_seq_one_letter_code
_entity_poly.pdbx_strand_id
1 'polypeptide(L)'
;MTEYLLALGYGGDREASAWFEWNFRCKIGEEQKSDFAARDKFLRDFIAGTENGQEYAIVAEDPRAPFVRTFAEFGKEALKEHRDLFVFYILEDATNPNNRFKLYLKPDDPESELPEHQIYCDGFEVPRNALVWMQQHVGCRFYVTEDRSEMMVEFPYQGPEELPVLQ
;
A
#
# COMPACT_ATOMS: atom_id res chain seq x y z
N MET A 1 -22.74 -8.00 8.57
CA MET A 1 -21.81 -7.03 7.97
C MET A 1 -20.96 -7.81 6.99
N THR A 2 -20.70 -7.27 5.80
CA THR A 2 -19.80 -7.93 4.83
C THR A 2 -18.39 -7.95 5.41
N GLU A 3 -17.77 -9.13 5.45
CA GLU A 3 -16.35 -9.27 5.78
C GLU A 3 -15.53 -9.08 4.52
N TYR A 4 -14.40 -8.39 4.63
CA TYR A 4 -13.46 -8.21 3.53
C TYR A 4 -12.14 -8.92 3.85
N LEU A 5 -11.50 -9.43 2.81
CA LEU A 5 -10.10 -9.84 2.84
C LEU A 5 -9.26 -8.70 2.26
N LEU A 6 -8.08 -8.48 2.86
CA LEU A 6 -7.12 -7.48 2.41
C LEU A 6 -5.92 -8.15 1.76
N ALA A 7 -5.52 -7.66 0.59
CA ALA A 7 -4.20 -7.95 0.04
C ALA A 7 -3.49 -6.66 -0.37
N LEU A 8 -2.16 -6.73 -0.36
CA LEU A 8 -1.24 -5.66 -0.71
C LEU A 8 -0.75 -5.91 -2.13
N GLY A 9 -1.17 -5.06 -3.05
CA GLY A 9 -0.95 -5.21 -4.49
C GLY A 9 0.14 -4.29 -5.02
N TYR A 10 1.01 -4.81 -5.86
CA TYR A 10 1.99 -4.01 -6.59
C TYR A 10 2.25 -4.60 -7.99
N GLY A 11 2.79 -3.80 -8.89
CA GLY A 11 3.20 -4.26 -10.22
C GLY A 11 3.72 -3.10 -11.06
N GLY A 12 3.94 -3.33 -12.35
CA GLY A 12 4.50 -2.32 -13.23
C GLY A 12 5.54 -2.87 -14.18
N ASP A 13 6.56 -2.07 -14.46
CA ASP A 13 7.80 -2.58 -15.04
C ASP A 13 8.38 -3.71 -14.15
N ARG A 14 8.97 -4.74 -14.77
CA ARG A 14 9.48 -5.92 -14.06
C ARG A 14 10.64 -5.58 -13.14
N GLU A 15 11.51 -4.67 -13.53
CA GLU A 15 12.63 -4.23 -12.70
C GLU A 15 12.12 -3.39 -11.53
N ALA A 16 11.16 -2.50 -11.77
CA ALA A 16 10.52 -1.73 -10.71
C ALA A 16 9.79 -2.63 -9.69
N SER A 17 9.06 -3.63 -10.19
CA SER A 17 8.33 -4.59 -9.35
C SER A 17 9.27 -5.48 -8.54
N ALA A 18 10.35 -5.98 -9.16
CA ALA A 18 11.36 -6.78 -8.47
C ALA A 18 12.10 -5.96 -7.41
N TRP A 19 12.44 -4.71 -7.73
CA TRP A 19 13.05 -3.78 -6.77
C TRP A 19 12.10 -3.53 -5.59
N PHE A 20 10.82 -3.26 -5.85
CA PHE A 20 9.84 -2.96 -4.83
C PHE A 20 9.68 -4.14 -3.86
N GLU A 21 9.46 -5.34 -4.39
CA GLU A 21 9.29 -6.56 -3.60
C GLU A 21 10.50 -6.85 -2.70
N TRP A 22 11.72 -6.76 -3.24
CA TRP A 22 12.94 -6.97 -2.45
C TRP A 22 13.08 -5.95 -1.31
N ASN A 23 12.89 -4.66 -1.62
CA ASN A 23 13.06 -3.60 -0.63
C ASN A 23 11.94 -3.61 0.42
N PHE A 24 10.72 -3.97 0.02
CA PHE A 24 9.62 -4.16 0.97
C PHE A 24 9.91 -5.30 1.94
N ARG A 25 10.34 -6.48 1.45
CA ARG A 25 10.77 -7.62 2.30
C ARG A 25 11.88 -7.23 3.28
N CYS A 26 12.86 -6.45 2.82
CA CYS A 26 13.89 -5.88 3.69
C CYS A 26 13.32 -4.93 4.74
N LYS A 27 12.33 -4.09 4.37
CA LYS A 27 11.68 -3.11 5.26
C LYS A 27 10.91 -3.79 6.40
N ILE A 28 10.29 -4.94 6.13
CA ILE A 28 9.52 -5.71 7.11
C ILE A 28 10.35 -6.78 7.84
N GLY A 29 11.65 -6.89 7.52
CA GLY A 29 12.58 -7.80 8.18
C GLY A 29 12.54 -9.24 7.70
N GLU A 30 11.88 -9.54 6.59
CA GLU A 30 11.90 -10.87 5.95
C GLU A 30 13.24 -11.15 5.27
N GLU A 31 13.92 -10.11 4.80
CA GLU A 31 15.21 -10.19 4.09
C GLU A 31 16.23 -9.22 4.67
N GLN A 32 17.51 -9.47 4.43
CA GLN A 32 18.60 -8.59 4.87
C GLN A 32 19.15 -7.75 3.72
N LYS A 33 19.10 -6.42 3.85
CA LYS A 33 19.59 -5.48 2.83
C LYS A 33 21.08 -5.67 2.48
N SER A 34 21.87 -6.19 3.41
CA SER A 34 23.30 -6.47 3.22
C SER A 34 23.59 -7.76 2.43
N ASP A 35 22.60 -8.62 2.20
CA ASP A 35 22.77 -9.85 1.42
C ASP A 35 22.63 -9.57 -0.08
N PHE A 36 23.71 -9.05 -0.67
CA PHE A 36 23.75 -8.73 -2.09
C PHE A 36 23.62 -9.96 -3.00
N ALA A 37 24.11 -11.12 -2.57
CA ALA A 37 24.02 -12.34 -3.37
C ALA A 37 22.58 -12.86 -3.43
N ALA A 38 21.86 -12.85 -2.30
CA ALA A 38 20.44 -13.17 -2.25
C ALA A 38 19.62 -12.17 -3.10
N ARG A 39 19.92 -10.87 -2.97
CA ARG A 39 19.29 -9.81 -3.77
C ARG A 39 19.46 -10.07 -5.26
N ASP A 40 20.69 -10.25 -5.73
CA ASP A 40 20.97 -10.36 -7.17
C ASP A 40 20.35 -11.62 -7.77
N LYS A 41 20.33 -12.72 -6.99
CA LYS A 41 19.63 -13.93 -7.37
C LYS A 41 18.13 -13.70 -7.44
N PHE A 42 17.54 -13.10 -6.40
CA PHE A 42 16.12 -12.79 -6.35
C PHE A 42 15.68 -11.92 -7.52
N LEU A 43 16.37 -10.80 -7.79
CA LEU A 43 16.03 -9.89 -8.87
C LEU A 43 16.06 -10.59 -10.22
N ARG A 44 17.08 -11.42 -10.47
CA ARG A 44 17.19 -12.19 -11.71
C ARG A 44 16.05 -13.20 -11.87
N ASP A 45 15.78 -13.98 -10.82
CA ASP A 45 14.74 -15.02 -10.84
C ASP A 45 13.35 -14.37 -11.00
N PHE A 46 13.10 -13.27 -10.30
CA PHE A 46 11.87 -12.48 -10.41
C PHE A 46 11.70 -11.93 -11.82
N ILE A 47 12.68 -11.20 -12.36
CA ILE A 47 12.55 -10.58 -13.70
C ILE A 47 12.37 -11.65 -14.79
N ALA A 48 13.03 -12.80 -14.67
CA ALA A 48 12.91 -13.89 -15.64
C ALA A 48 11.54 -14.59 -15.61
N GLY A 49 10.89 -14.64 -14.44
CA GLY A 49 9.62 -15.31 -14.24
C GLY A 49 8.38 -14.42 -14.43
N THR A 50 8.56 -13.16 -14.84
CA THR A 50 7.52 -12.14 -14.80
C THR A 50 7.36 -11.41 -16.12
N GLU A 51 6.17 -10.84 -16.33
CA GLU A 51 5.83 -10.02 -17.49
C GLU A 51 5.63 -8.54 -17.10
N ASN A 52 5.87 -7.61 -18.02
CA ASN A 52 5.61 -6.19 -17.79
C ASN A 52 4.11 -5.97 -17.56
N GLY A 53 3.77 -5.20 -16.53
CA GLY A 53 2.39 -4.93 -16.13
C GLY A 53 1.74 -6.06 -15.32
N GLN A 54 2.45 -7.16 -15.05
CA GLN A 54 1.94 -8.22 -14.17
C GLN A 54 1.79 -7.69 -12.74
N GLU A 55 0.67 -8.02 -12.11
CA GLU A 55 0.36 -7.65 -10.74
C GLU A 55 0.67 -8.79 -9.78
N TYR A 56 1.15 -8.43 -8.59
CA TYR A 56 1.42 -9.31 -7.48
C TYR A 56 0.58 -8.88 -6.29
N ALA A 57 0.24 -9.84 -5.44
CA ALA A 57 -0.54 -9.59 -4.24
C ALA A 57 0.02 -10.39 -3.07
N ILE A 58 0.21 -9.71 -1.95
CA ILE A 58 0.56 -10.32 -0.67
C ILE A 58 -0.70 -10.30 0.18
N VAL A 59 -1.20 -11.47 0.58
CA VAL A 59 -2.39 -11.54 1.45
C VAL A 59 -2.02 -11.01 2.83
N ALA A 60 -2.80 -10.05 3.33
CA ALA A 60 -2.68 -9.54 4.69
C ALA A 60 -3.65 -10.33 5.59
N GLU A 61 -3.18 -11.45 6.14
CA GLU A 61 -3.98 -12.31 7.02
C GLU A 61 -4.53 -11.55 8.24
N ASP A 62 -3.72 -10.63 8.78
CA ASP A 62 -4.14 -9.64 9.77
C ASP A 62 -4.07 -8.22 9.16
N PRO A 63 -5.22 -7.59 8.87
CA PRO A 63 -5.28 -6.21 8.36
C PRO A 63 -4.71 -5.16 9.32
N ARG A 64 -4.53 -5.50 10.61
CA ARG A 64 -3.93 -4.63 11.63
C ARG A 64 -2.42 -4.74 11.71
N ALA A 65 -1.84 -5.69 10.99
CA ALA A 65 -0.41 -5.95 11.07
C ALA A 65 0.39 -4.69 10.66
N PRO A 66 1.49 -4.36 11.37
CA PRO A 66 2.27 -3.16 11.08
C PRO A 66 2.73 -3.04 9.61
N PHE A 67 2.99 -4.18 8.96
CA PHE A 67 3.45 -4.20 7.58
C PHE A 67 2.41 -3.64 6.58
N VAL A 68 1.11 -3.63 6.91
CA VAL A 68 0.06 -3.06 6.05
C VAL A 68 0.24 -1.55 5.90
N ARG A 69 0.58 -0.87 7.00
CA ARG A 69 0.93 0.56 7.00
C ARG A 69 2.28 0.78 6.34
N THR A 70 3.29 -0.03 6.71
CA THR A 70 4.64 0.06 6.13
C THR A 70 4.61 -0.07 4.61
N PHE A 71 3.72 -0.91 4.08
CA PHE A 71 3.51 -1.08 2.64
C PHE A 71 3.02 0.21 1.97
N ALA A 72 2.06 0.91 2.58
CA ALA A 72 1.53 2.17 2.07
C ALA A 72 2.61 3.27 2.08
N GLU A 73 3.27 3.45 3.22
CA GLU A 73 4.31 4.46 3.40
C GLU A 73 5.51 4.20 2.48
N PHE A 74 5.93 2.93 2.35
CA PHE A 74 6.97 2.57 1.40
C PHE A 74 6.52 2.72 -0.06
N GLY A 75 5.27 2.37 -0.36
CA GLY A 75 4.65 2.56 -1.67
C GLY A 75 4.67 4.02 -2.11
N LYS A 76 4.27 4.93 -1.23
CA LYS A 76 4.32 6.38 -1.47
C LYS A 76 5.70 6.84 -1.94
N GLU A 77 6.75 6.44 -1.22
CA GLU A 77 8.12 6.81 -1.58
C GLU A 77 8.59 6.12 -2.87
N ALA A 78 8.24 4.85 -3.06
CA ALA A 78 8.60 4.10 -4.26
C ALA A 78 8.00 4.70 -5.54
N LEU A 79 6.76 5.23 -5.47
CA LEU A 79 6.10 5.89 -6.61
C LEU A 79 6.81 7.19 -7.04
N LYS A 80 7.60 7.82 -6.16
CA LYS A 80 8.46 8.98 -6.52
C LYS A 80 9.66 8.52 -7.36
N GLU A 81 10.21 7.34 -7.07
CA GLU A 81 11.41 6.79 -7.71
C GLU A 81 11.11 6.02 -9.00
N HIS A 82 9.97 5.33 -9.06
CA HIS A 82 9.62 4.41 -10.14
C HIS A 82 8.25 4.77 -10.76
N ARG A 83 8.26 5.53 -11.85
CA ARG A 83 7.03 6.01 -12.52
C ARG A 83 6.16 4.90 -13.10
N ASP A 84 6.75 3.79 -13.50
CA ASP A 84 6.03 2.64 -14.06
C ASP A 84 5.57 1.65 -12.99
N LEU A 85 5.81 1.93 -11.71
CA LEU A 85 5.30 1.16 -10.59
C LEU A 85 3.86 1.60 -10.28
N PHE A 86 3.00 0.64 -9.99
CA PHE A 86 1.72 0.90 -9.35
C PHE A 86 1.62 0.09 -8.06
N VAL A 87 1.09 0.71 -7.02
CA VAL A 87 0.93 0.13 -5.67
C VAL A 87 -0.52 0.34 -5.27
N PHE A 88 -1.17 -0.68 -4.70
CA PHE A 88 -2.60 -0.64 -4.42
C PHE A 88 -2.99 -1.59 -3.30
N TYR A 89 -4.14 -1.37 -2.69
CA TYR A 89 -4.82 -2.36 -1.86
C TYR A 89 -5.85 -3.12 -2.68
N ILE A 90 -6.01 -4.41 -2.38
CA ILE A 90 -7.12 -5.22 -2.89
C ILE A 90 -8.06 -5.50 -1.72
N LEU A 91 -9.32 -5.11 -1.87
CA LEU A 91 -10.41 -5.44 -0.97
C LEU A 91 -11.31 -6.45 -1.67
N GLU A 92 -11.27 -7.69 -1.20
CA GLU A 92 -12.14 -8.76 -1.70
C GLU A 92 -13.30 -8.98 -0.72
N ASP A 93 -14.52 -8.99 -1.25
CA ASP A 93 -15.70 -9.38 -0.47
C ASP A 93 -15.61 -10.88 -0.14
N ALA A 94 -15.50 -11.22 1.14
CA ALA A 94 -15.36 -12.61 1.61
C ALA A 94 -16.58 -13.48 1.26
N THR A 95 -17.74 -12.87 0.99
CA THR A 95 -18.97 -13.56 0.61
C THR A 95 -19.17 -13.67 -0.90
N ASN A 96 -18.43 -12.88 -1.68
CA ASN A 96 -18.45 -12.93 -3.15
C ASN A 96 -17.05 -12.59 -3.72
N PRO A 97 -16.20 -13.58 -3.96
CA PRO A 97 -14.83 -13.37 -4.47
C PRO A 97 -14.75 -12.68 -5.84
N ASN A 98 -15.86 -12.59 -6.59
CA ASN A 98 -15.91 -11.82 -7.84
C ASN A 98 -15.97 -10.31 -7.61
N ASN A 99 -16.27 -9.88 -6.38
CA ASN A 99 -16.27 -8.49 -5.97
C ASN A 99 -14.92 -8.15 -5.35
N ARG A 100 -14.00 -7.70 -6.20
CA ARG A 100 -12.67 -7.20 -5.82
C ARG A 100 -12.56 -5.74 -6.19
N PHE A 101 -12.16 -4.92 -5.22
CA PHE A 101 -11.98 -3.49 -5.39
C PHE A 101 -10.50 -3.16 -5.19
N LYS A 102 -9.95 -2.33 -6.08
CA LYS A 102 -8.58 -1.86 -5.96
C LYS A 102 -8.58 -0.40 -5.55
N LEU A 103 -7.74 -0.09 -4.57
CA LEU A 103 -7.47 1.27 -4.13
C LEU A 103 -6.01 1.57 -4.49
N TYR A 104 -5.79 2.29 -5.59
CA TYR A 104 -4.43 2.61 -6.05
C TYR A 104 -3.85 3.76 -5.24
N LEU A 105 -2.60 3.63 -4.81
CA LEU A 105 -1.84 4.74 -4.25
C LEU A 105 -1.33 5.61 -5.39
N LYS A 106 -1.35 6.92 -5.18
CA LYS A 106 -0.86 7.92 -6.12
C LYS A 106 0.42 8.55 -5.59
N PRO A 107 1.35 8.97 -6.46
CA PRO A 107 2.45 9.82 -6.05
C PRO A 107 1.90 11.14 -5.51
N ASP A 108 2.67 11.79 -4.63
CA ASP A 108 2.36 13.15 -4.20
C ASP A 108 2.33 14.11 -5.40
N ASP A 109 1.49 15.14 -5.31
CA ASP A 109 1.54 16.26 -6.24
C ASP A 109 2.91 16.95 -6.12
N PRO A 110 3.66 17.16 -7.21
CA PRO A 110 4.92 17.90 -7.17
C PRO A 110 4.81 19.29 -6.52
N GLU A 111 3.64 19.92 -6.56
CA GLU A 111 3.37 21.24 -5.99
C GLU A 111 2.85 21.17 -4.53
N SER A 112 2.51 19.98 -4.03
CA SER A 112 1.98 19.75 -2.68
C SER A 112 2.48 18.42 -2.11
N GLU A 113 3.52 18.48 -1.27
CA GLU A 113 3.98 17.32 -0.53
C GLU A 113 3.05 17.05 0.65
N LEU A 114 2.35 15.91 0.62
CA LEU A 114 1.54 15.47 1.74
C LEU A 114 2.44 15.02 2.91
N PRO A 115 1.97 15.16 4.16
CA PRO A 115 2.62 14.56 5.32
C PRO A 115 2.97 13.08 5.09
N GLU A 116 4.02 12.58 5.74
CA GLU A 116 4.54 11.22 5.57
C GLU A 116 3.44 10.15 5.65
N HIS A 117 2.49 10.30 6.58
CA HIS A 117 1.43 9.33 6.83
C HIS A 117 0.15 9.56 6.01
N GLN A 118 0.16 10.53 5.11
CA GLN A 118 -0.95 10.83 4.19
C GLN A 118 -0.53 10.51 2.77
N ILE A 119 -1.39 9.78 2.06
CA ILE A 119 -1.11 9.24 0.74
C ILE A 119 -2.32 9.51 -0.14
N TYR A 120 -2.10 10.14 -1.30
CA TYR A 120 -3.16 10.25 -2.31
C TYR A 120 -3.53 8.86 -2.84
N CYS A 121 -4.80 8.65 -3.15
CA CYS A 121 -5.27 7.37 -3.67
C CYS A 121 -6.43 7.54 -4.64
N ASP A 122 -6.56 6.59 -5.57
CA ASP A 122 -7.73 6.45 -6.43
C ASP A 122 -8.66 5.39 -5.83
N GLY A 123 -9.66 5.88 -5.08
CA GLY A 123 -10.61 5.07 -4.33
C GLY A 123 -12.07 5.39 -4.61
N PHE A 124 -12.38 6.24 -5.60
CA PHE A 124 -13.74 6.67 -5.86
C PHE A 124 -14.65 5.54 -6.38
N GLU A 125 -14.06 4.52 -7.01
CA GLU A 125 -14.76 3.31 -7.44
C GLU A 125 -14.90 2.27 -6.31
N VAL A 126 -14.21 2.46 -5.18
CA VAL A 126 -14.27 1.54 -4.04
C VAL A 126 -15.56 1.80 -3.25
N PRO A 127 -16.38 0.77 -2.99
CA PRO A 127 -17.61 0.91 -2.23
C PRO A 127 -17.37 1.48 -0.83
N ARG A 128 -18.26 2.40 -0.40
CA ARG A 128 -18.17 3.05 0.91
C ARG A 128 -18.06 2.05 2.08
N ASN A 129 -18.76 0.93 2.01
CA ASN A 129 -18.70 -0.10 3.06
C ASN A 129 -17.32 -0.79 3.12
N ALA A 130 -16.62 -0.95 2.00
CA ALA A 130 -15.25 -1.45 1.97
C ALA A 130 -14.27 -0.43 2.58
N LEU A 131 -14.42 0.86 2.25
CA LEU A 131 -13.63 1.93 2.86
C LEU A 131 -13.87 2.03 4.38
N VAL A 132 -15.13 1.95 4.83
CA VAL A 132 -15.46 1.92 6.27
C VAL A 132 -14.83 0.71 6.95
N TRP A 133 -14.84 -0.46 6.30
CA TRP A 133 -14.18 -1.65 6.83
C TRP A 133 -12.68 -1.43 6.99
N MET A 134 -11.99 -0.85 5.99
CA MET A 134 -10.57 -0.52 6.10
C MET A 134 -10.29 0.43 7.27
N GLN A 135 -11.09 1.49 7.45
CA GLN A 135 -10.88 2.41 8.57
C GLN A 135 -10.97 1.70 9.93
N GLN A 136 -11.86 0.71 10.05
CA GLN A 136 -12.06 -0.05 11.30
C GLN A 136 -11.01 -1.15 11.52
N HIS A 137 -10.53 -1.78 10.45
CA HIS A 137 -9.67 -2.97 10.54
C HIS A 137 -8.21 -2.69 10.26
N VAL A 138 -7.90 -1.73 9.39
CA VAL A 138 -6.52 -1.27 9.14
C VAL A 138 -6.16 -0.11 10.06
N GLY A 139 -7.16 0.63 10.56
CA GLY A 139 -6.94 1.79 11.44
C GLY A 139 -6.56 3.07 10.68
N CYS A 140 -6.91 3.17 9.39
CA CYS A 140 -6.70 4.37 8.58
C CYS A 140 -7.92 5.32 8.60
N ARG A 141 -7.78 6.48 7.96
CA ARG A 141 -8.86 7.45 7.70
C ARG A 141 -8.86 7.84 6.23
N PHE A 142 -10.04 8.03 5.65
CA PHE A 142 -10.17 8.56 4.30
C PHE A 142 -10.65 10.01 4.32
N TYR A 143 -10.01 10.83 3.50
CA TYR A 143 -10.38 12.21 3.25
C TYR A 143 -10.62 12.40 1.75
N VAL A 144 -11.50 13.33 1.43
CA VAL A 144 -11.79 13.73 0.06
C VAL A 144 -11.72 15.25 0.03
N THR A 145 -11.09 15.81 -1.01
CA THR A 145 -11.03 17.27 -1.19
C THR A 145 -12.43 17.87 -1.35
N GLU A 146 -12.57 19.18 -1.09
CA GLU A 146 -13.88 19.85 -1.14
C GLU A 146 -14.57 19.74 -2.52
N ASP A 147 -13.77 19.82 -3.58
CA ASP A 147 -14.19 19.67 -4.98
C ASP A 147 -14.34 18.20 -5.41
N ARG A 148 -13.99 17.26 -4.53
CA ARG A 148 -14.01 15.81 -4.74
C ARG A 148 -13.17 15.34 -5.92
N SER A 149 -12.11 16.09 -6.25
CA SER A 149 -11.14 15.70 -7.28
C SER A 149 -10.12 14.68 -6.77
N GLU A 150 -9.80 14.72 -5.48
CA GLU A 150 -8.76 13.89 -4.88
C GLU A 150 -9.25 13.18 -3.62
N MET A 151 -8.74 11.96 -3.41
CA MET A 151 -8.95 11.18 -2.19
C MET A 151 -7.59 10.89 -1.55
N MET A 152 -7.55 10.93 -0.22
CA MET A 152 -6.35 10.62 0.57
C MET A 152 -6.68 9.57 1.62
N VAL A 153 -5.73 8.66 1.85
CA VAL A 153 -5.70 7.80 3.02
C VAL A 153 -4.66 8.32 4.00
N GLU A 154 -5.02 8.36 5.28
CA GLU A 154 -4.13 8.71 6.38
C GLU A 154 -3.99 7.54 7.34
N PHE A 155 -2.76 7.24 7.74
CA PHE A 155 -2.45 6.34 8.85
C PHE A 155 -2.12 7.18 10.08
N PRO A 156 -3.04 7.33 11.06
CA PRO A 156 -2.80 8.16 12.23
C PRO A 156 -1.49 7.78 12.90
N TYR A 157 -0.72 8.79 13.30
CA TYR A 157 0.50 8.57 14.07
C TYR A 157 0.16 7.87 15.39
N GLN A 158 0.73 6.68 15.60
CA GLN A 158 0.60 5.89 16.82
C GLN A 158 1.90 5.96 17.64
N GLY A 159 2.52 7.14 17.72
CA GLY A 159 3.71 7.32 18.57
C GLY A 159 3.42 7.03 20.05
N PRO A 160 4.47 7.00 20.89
CA PRO A 160 4.30 6.74 22.31
C PRO A 160 3.26 7.70 22.89
N GLU A 161 2.26 7.18 23.61
CA GLU A 161 1.23 7.99 24.27
C GLU A 161 1.88 9.00 25.21
N GLU A 162 2.04 10.24 24.76
CA GLU A 162 2.05 11.42 25.61
C GLU A 162 1.35 12.56 24.86
N LEU A 163 0.02 12.60 24.93
CA LEU A 163 -0.66 13.88 24.85
C LEU A 163 -0.62 14.49 26.26
N PRO A 164 0.04 15.65 26.47
CA PRO A 164 -0.11 16.35 27.74
C PRO A 164 -1.59 16.70 27.90
N VAL A 165 -2.17 16.26 29.03
CA VAL A 165 -3.46 16.75 29.49
C VAL A 165 -3.35 18.26 29.61
N LEU A 166 -4.03 19.00 28.73
CA LEU A 166 -4.29 20.41 28.97
C LEU A 166 -5.21 20.49 30.20
N GLN A 167 -4.65 20.90 31.33
CA GLN A 167 -5.42 21.41 32.48
C GLN A 167 -5.86 22.84 32.24
#